data_AF-A0A978SE75-F1
#
_entry.id   AF-A0A978SE75-F1
#
_cell.length_a   1.000
_cell.length_b   1.000
_cell.length_c   1.000
_cell.angle_alpha   90.00
_cell.angle_beta   90.00
_cell.angle_gamma   90.00
#
_symmetry.space_group_name_H-M   'P 1'
#
loop_
_entity.id
_entity.type
_entity.pdbx_description
1 polymer ?
#
loop_
_entity_poly.entity_id
_entity_poly.type
_entity_poly.pdbx_seq_one_letter_code
_entity_poly.pdbx_strand_id
1 'polypeptide(L)'
;MLRTHKEFFGKVSQQTKNTFLPCDIDNFISNLYLKIYTVDSIIQNHTLYAFYKLLLTDLEAWKVRRVMGKVKSSSILEEARVSIGEKSFFPKYLRFCPECLHENLNQYGESYWSRLHNIPGICVCLLHNSYLLESSVLVQAQNIEYQAANLETCRASQKKALDDQKTLHILSNFAEEVQRVMNTNFSFKGLAWLRKKYLECLTEKSYLKVSKTGKVDFNYQKFTNDFIEYYGVNFLNRIHPLLKDRTEAYLTHCLLACDIEIKIDRVTHLLLMNFLASSITNFLSKA
;
A
#
# COMPACT_ATOMS: atom_id res chain seq x y z
N MET A 1 -9.67 16.44 28.43
CA MET A 1 -9.54 15.40 27.40
C MET A 1 -10.47 15.78 26.27
N LEU A 2 -9.95 16.50 25.27
CA LEU A 2 -10.71 16.91 24.08
C LEU A 2 -11.28 15.65 23.43
N ARG A 3 -12.60 15.58 23.23
CA ARG A 3 -13.22 14.44 22.54
C ARG A 3 -13.16 14.73 21.05
N THR A 4 -11.94 14.73 20.51
CA THR A 4 -11.58 15.06 19.12
C THR A 4 -12.51 14.37 18.12
N HIS A 5 -12.91 13.12 18.40
CA HIS A 5 -13.85 12.39 17.55
C HIS A 5 -15.28 12.98 17.54
N LYS A 6 -15.81 13.40 18.70
CA LYS A 6 -17.15 14.01 18.78
C LYS A 6 -17.15 15.39 18.11
N GLU A 7 -16.05 16.14 18.25
CA GLU A 7 -15.88 17.45 17.64
C GLU A 7 -15.85 17.36 16.10
N PHE A 8 -15.05 16.45 15.54
CA PHE A 8 -14.92 16.33 14.08
C PHE A 8 -16.06 15.57 13.40
N PHE A 9 -16.69 14.59 14.08
CA PHE A 9 -17.69 13.72 13.46
C PHE A 9 -19.10 13.89 14.05
N GLY A 10 -19.29 14.72 15.07
CA GLY A 10 -20.58 14.98 15.73
C GLY A 10 -21.07 13.86 16.66
N LYS A 11 -20.36 12.73 16.75
CA LYS A 11 -20.78 11.49 17.44
C LYS A 11 -19.56 10.71 17.92
N VAL A 12 -19.73 9.89 18.95
CA VAL A 12 -18.71 8.93 19.41
C VAL A 12 -18.94 7.62 18.65
N SER A 13 -18.01 7.23 17.78
CA SER A 13 -18.13 5.98 17.03
C SER A 13 -17.65 4.80 17.87
N GLN A 14 -18.47 3.74 17.94
CA GLN A 14 -18.12 2.43 18.52
C GLN A 14 -17.53 1.46 17.49
N GLN A 15 -17.23 1.94 16.27
CA GLN A 15 -16.79 1.08 15.17
C GLN A 15 -15.26 0.90 15.17
N THR A 16 -14.82 -0.23 14.61
CA THR A 16 -13.42 -0.45 14.27
C THR A 16 -12.95 0.65 13.34
N LYS A 17 -11.98 1.45 13.79
CA LYS A 17 -11.43 2.54 12.97
C LYS A 17 -10.40 1.96 12.02
N ASN A 18 -10.64 2.16 10.72
CA ASN A 18 -9.68 1.84 9.69
C ASN A 18 -8.86 3.10 9.37
N THR A 19 -7.61 3.10 9.81
CA THR A 19 -6.69 4.23 9.60
C THR A 19 -6.32 4.43 8.12
N PHE A 20 -6.49 3.40 7.27
CA PHE A 20 -6.06 3.42 5.88
C PHE A 20 -7.12 3.98 4.91
N LEU A 21 -8.37 3.53 5.08
CA LEU A 21 -9.52 3.96 4.29
C LEU A 21 -10.60 4.47 5.24
N PRO A 22 -10.44 5.71 5.75
CA PRO A 22 -11.40 6.30 6.67
C PRO A 22 -12.76 6.49 5.99
N CYS A 23 -13.81 6.46 6.81
CA CYS A 23 -15.19 6.66 6.39
C CYS A 23 -15.75 7.93 7.04
N ASP A 24 -16.96 8.33 6.64
CA ASP A 24 -17.65 9.51 7.14
C ASP A 24 -16.95 10.85 6.82
N ILE A 25 -16.24 10.90 5.69
CA ILE A 25 -15.46 12.08 5.28
C ILE A 25 -16.38 13.26 4.92
N ASP A 26 -17.61 13.00 4.46
CA ASP A 26 -18.59 14.05 4.16
C ASP A 26 -18.93 14.86 5.41
N ASN A 27 -19.16 14.18 6.54
CA ASN A 27 -19.43 14.82 7.81
C ASN A 27 -18.18 15.48 8.39
N PHE A 28 -17.01 14.84 8.26
CA PHE A 28 -15.73 15.42 8.67
C PHE A 28 -15.53 16.80 8.02
N ILE A 29 -15.60 16.88 6.69
CA ILE A 29 -15.46 18.14 5.96
C ILE A 29 -16.54 19.15 6.34
N SER A 30 -17.78 18.71 6.50
CA SER A 30 -18.89 19.60 6.87
C SER A 30 -18.70 20.26 8.24
N ASN A 31 -17.98 19.59 9.14
CA ASN A 31 -17.69 20.07 10.50
C ASN A 31 -16.37 20.86 10.61
N LEU A 32 -15.54 20.89 9.56
CA LEU A 32 -14.31 21.70 9.58
C LEU A 32 -14.66 23.19 9.51
N TYR A 33 -14.11 23.96 10.45
CA TYR A 33 -14.20 25.42 10.43
C TYR A 33 -13.60 26.03 9.16
N LEU A 34 -12.48 25.47 8.69
CA LEU A 34 -11.77 25.91 7.49
C LEU A 34 -12.25 25.09 6.28
N LYS A 35 -13.09 25.71 5.43
CA LYS A 35 -13.62 25.11 4.19
C LYS A 35 -12.62 25.13 3.02
N ILE A 36 -11.35 24.88 3.31
CA ILE A 36 -10.27 24.87 2.31
C ILE A 36 -10.13 23.50 1.63
N TYR A 37 -10.74 22.46 2.20
CA TYR A 37 -10.67 21.10 1.69
C TYR A 37 -12.02 20.63 1.14
N THR A 38 -11.97 19.94 0.01
CA THR A 38 -13.09 19.13 -0.49
C THR A 38 -12.93 17.68 -0.05
N VAL A 39 -14.04 16.93 -0.03
CA VAL A 39 -14.04 15.48 0.23
C VAL A 39 -13.03 14.77 -0.68
N ASP A 40 -13.00 15.14 -1.95
CA ASP A 40 -12.10 14.56 -2.95
C ASP A 40 -10.64 14.84 -2.65
N SER A 41 -10.32 16.07 -2.25
CA SER A 41 -8.97 16.46 -1.90
C SER A 41 -8.46 15.68 -0.67
N ILE A 42 -9.30 15.48 0.36
CA ILE A 42 -8.95 14.68 1.53
C ILE A 42 -8.75 13.22 1.15
N ILE A 43 -9.71 12.63 0.43
CA ILE A 43 -9.61 11.23 0.00
C ILE A 43 -8.34 11.00 -0.81
N GLN A 44 -8.09 11.82 -1.84
CA GLN A 44 -6.98 11.61 -2.76
C GLN A 44 -5.60 11.92 -2.14
N ASN A 45 -5.51 12.98 -1.32
CA ASN A 45 -4.21 13.50 -0.87
C ASN A 45 -3.87 13.18 0.58
N HIS A 46 -4.86 12.94 1.43
CA HIS A 46 -4.70 12.79 2.89
C HIS A 46 -5.14 11.43 3.43
N THR A 47 -5.41 10.45 2.55
CA THR A 47 -5.66 9.05 2.93
C THR A 47 -4.81 8.09 2.08
N LEU A 48 -4.89 6.78 2.36
CA LEU A 48 -4.25 5.77 1.53
C LEU A 48 -5.08 5.39 0.29
N TYR A 49 -6.21 6.06 0.01
CA TYR A 49 -7.03 5.80 -1.18
C TYR A 49 -6.21 5.78 -2.47
N ALA A 50 -5.25 6.70 -2.64
CA ALA A 50 -4.41 6.75 -3.84
C ALA A 50 -3.58 5.47 -4.05
N PHE A 51 -3.26 4.73 -3.00
CA PHE A 51 -2.62 3.42 -3.09
C PHE A 51 -3.66 2.32 -3.35
N TYR A 52 -4.78 2.31 -2.62
CA TYR A 52 -5.80 1.27 -2.78
C TYR A 52 -6.60 1.38 -4.08
N LYS A 53 -6.65 2.55 -4.73
CA LYS A 53 -7.22 2.68 -6.06
C LYS A 53 -6.36 2.00 -7.13
N LEU A 54 -5.07 1.76 -6.86
CA LEU A 54 -4.22 1.02 -7.78
C LEU A 54 -4.84 -0.37 -7.99
N LEU A 55 -4.91 -0.78 -9.26
CA LEU A 55 -5.49 -2.05 -9.70
C LEU A 55 -7.00 -2.18 -9.44
N LEU A 56 -7.70 -1.04 -9.29
CA LEU A 56 -9.15 -0.96 -9.37
C LEU A 56 -9.54 -0.24 -10.67
N THR A 57 -10.52 -0.78 -11.38
CA THR A 57 -11.17 -0.08 -12.50
C THR A 57 -11.78 1.23 -12.02
N ASP A 58 -12.03 2.17 -12.92
CA ASP A 58 -12.61 3.47 -12.55
C ASP A 58 -13.95 3.31 -11.81
N LEU A 59 -14.75 2.31 -12.19
CA LEU A 59 -16.00 1.98 -11.50
C LEU A 59 -15.78 1.45 -10.08
N GLU A 60 -14.82 0.53 -9.88
CA GLU A 60 -14.46 0.01 -8.55
C GLU A 60 -13.88 1.14 -7.67
N ALA A 61 -12.96 1.94 -8.20
CA ALA A 61 -12.37 3.07 -7.50
C ALA A 61 -13.41 4.12 -7.10
N TRP A 62 -14.40 4.39 -7.96
CA TRP A 62 -15.54 5.26 -7.65
C TRP A 62 -16.41 4.69 -6.52
N LYS A 63 -16.68 3.38 -6.51
CA LYS A 63 -17.45 2.74 -5.42
C LYS A 63 -16.74 2.90 -4.09
N VAL A 64 -15.43 2.62 -4.03
CA VAL A 64 -14.61 2.80 -2.81
C VAL A 64 -14.71 4.24 -2.31
N ARG A 65 -14.50 5.22 -3.20
CA ARG A 65 -14.59 6.65 -2.84
C ARG A 65 -15.98 7.02 -2.31
N ARG A 66 -17.06 6.58 -2.99
CA ARG A 66 -18.43 6.84 -2.56
C ARG A 66 -18.72 6.26 -1.17
N VAL A 67 -18.12 5.13 -0.85
CA VAL A 67 -18.26 4.47 0.45
C VAL A 67 -17.49 5.25 1.53
N MET A 68 -16.29 5.75 1.24
CA MET A 68 -15.51 6.59 2.18
C MET A 68 -16.20 7.89 2.59
N GLY A 69 -17.07 8.47 1.74
CA GLY A 69 -17.87 9.64 2.11
C GLY A 69 -18.91 9.36 3.21
N LYS A 70 -19.39 8.12 3.31
CA LYS A 70 -20.55 7.75 4.14
C LYS A 70 -20.17 7.21 5.52
N VAL A 71 -21.12 7.31 6.47
CA VAL A 71 -20.97 6.88 7.87
C VAL A 71 -20.71 5.38 8.05
N LYS A 72 -21.32 4.53 7.22
CA LYS A 72 -21.38 3.09 7.42
C LYS A 72 -20.71 2.36 6.26
N SER A 73 -19.65 1.62 6.53
CA SER A 73 -19.19 0.59 5.59
C SER A 73 -18.31 -0.47 6.24
N SER A 74 -18.96 -1.48 6.82
CA SER A 74 -18.33 -2.78 7.05
C SER A 74 -17.77 -3.40 5.75
N SER A 75 -18.14 -2.87 4.58
CA SER A 75 -17.72 -3.32 3.25
C SER A 75 -16.53 -2.56 2.64
N ILE A 76 -15.96 -1.49 3.24
CA ILE A 76 -14.95 -0.68 2.54
C ILE A 76 -13.71 -1.48 2.13
N LEU A 77 -13.27 -2.40 2.98
CA LEU A 77 -12.14 -3.29 2.68
C LEU A 77 -12.52 -4.36 1.65
N GLU A 78 -13.80 -4.72 1.54
CA GLU A 78 -14.31 -5.62 0.50
C GLU A 78 -14.37 -4.91 -0.85
N GLU A 79 -14.94 -3.71 -0.89
CA GLU A 79 -15.01 -2.85 -2.08
C GLU A 79 -13.62 -2.47 -2.57
N ALA A 80 -12.68 -2.20 -1.66
CA ALA A 80 -11.28 -1.96 -1.99
C ALA A 80 -10.49 -3.26 -2.26
N ARG A 81 -11.14 -4.43 -2.19
CA ARG A 81 -10.53 -5.74 -2.47
C ARG A 81 -9.26 -5.99 -1.64
N VAL A 82 -9.33 -5.62 -0.38
CA VAL A 82 -8.27 -5.74 0.61
C VAL A 82 -8.50 -6.98 1.47
N SER A 83 -7.45 -7.79 1.65
CA SER A 83 -7.45 -8.94 2.57
C SER A 83 -7.37 -8.47 4.03
N ILE A 84 -8.06 -9.15 4.94
CA ILE A 84 -8.06 -8.87 6.39
C ILE A 84 -7.52 -10.09 7.13
N GLY A 85 -6.87 -9.90 8.27
CA GLY A 85 -6.46 -10.96 9.20
C GLY A 85 -5.01 -11.39 9.06
N GLU A 86 -4.67 -12.61 9.47
CA GLU A 86 -3.31 -13.18 9.43
C GLU A 86 -2.70 -13.23 8.02
N LYS A 87 -3.55 -13.19 6.99
CA LYS A 87 -3.16 -13.10 5.58
C LYS A 87 -2.93 -11.66 5.10
N SER A 88 -3.10 -10.67 5.98
CA SER A 88 -2.96 -9.26 5.64
C SER A 88 -1.58 -8.76 6.07
N PHE A 89 -0.79 -8.35 5.08
CA PHE A 89 0.59 -7.86 5.22
C PHE A 89 0.69 -6.45 5.79
N PHE A 90 -0.37 -6.00 6.45
CA PHE A 90 -0.40 -4.66 6.99
C PHE A 90 0.54 -4.59 8.19
N PRO A 91 1.31 -3.50 8.32
CA PRO A 91 2.03 -3.26 9.56
C PRO A 91 1.00 -3.24 10.69
N LYS A 92 1.32 -3.92 11.79
CA LYS A 92 0.43 -3.99 12.96
C LYS A 92 0.31 -2.61 13.62
N TYR A 93 1.41 -1.86 13.59
CA TYR A 93 1.54 -0.54 14.18
C TYR A 93 1.78 0.52 13.11
N LEU A 94 1.30 1.75 13.35
CA LEU A 94 1.63 2.88 12.48
C LEU A 94 3.13 3.12 12.50
N ARG A 95 3.67 3.48 11.34
CA ARG A 95 5.10 3.69 11.15
C ARG A 95 5.45 5.15 11.01
N PHE A 96 6.64 5.51 11.48
CA PHE A 96 7.16 6.87 11.46
C PHE A 96 8.66 6.91 11.17
N CYS A 97 9.13 8.10 10.78
CA CYS A 97 10.55 8.43 10.71
C CYS A 97 10.86 9.37 11.88
N PRO A 98 11.86 9.08 12.73
CA PRO A 98 12.25 9.97 13.83
C PRO A 98 12.64 11.37 13.37
N GLU A 99 13.32 11.48 12.22
CA GLU A 99 13.75 12.76 11.67
C GLU A 99 12.53 13.59 11.22
N CYS A 100 11.60 13.00 10.45
CA CYS A 100 10.33 13.66 10.11
C CYS A 100 9.55 14.10 11.36
N LEU A 101 9.53 13.26 12.41
CA LEU A 101 8.83 13.58 13.66
C LEU A 101 9.40 14.87 14.28
N HIS A 102 10.73 14.97 14.39
CA HIS A 102 11.40 16.15 14.96
C HIS A 102 11.27 17.39 14.06
N GLU A 103 11.43 17.24 12.74
CA GLU A 103 11.25 18.34 11.79
C GLU A 103 9.84 18.92 11.85
N ASN A 104 8.81 18.06 11.85
CA ASN A 104 7.42 18.50 11.95
C ASN A 104 7.13 19.20 13.28
N LEU A 105 7.63 18.66 14.41
CA LEU A 105 7.48 19.28 15.73
C LEU A 105 8.12 20.68 15.77
N ASN A 106 9.30 20.84 15.17
CA ASN A 106 9.99 22.13 15.13
C ASN A 106 9.30 23.13 14.20
N GLN A 107 8.78 22.68 13.06
CA GLN A 107 8.19 23.56 12.05
C GLN A 107 6.74 23.94 12.35
N TYR A 108 5.93 22.99 12.82
CA TYR A 108 4.48 23.15 12.96
C TYR A 108 4.00 23.11 14.42
N GLY A 109 4.88 22.75 15.37
CA GLY A 109 4.51 22.55 16.78
C GLY A 109 3.85 21.19 17.07
N GLU A 110 3.51 20.43 16.03
CA GLU A 110 2.93 19.10 16.13
C GLU A 110 3.42 18.20 14.99
N SER A 111 3.36 16.88 15.17
CA SER A 111 3.65 15.92 14.10
C SER A 111 2.40 15.14 13.70
N TYR A 112 2.45 14.60 12.48
CA TYR A 112 1.38 13.82 11.87
C TYR A 112 1.90 12.47 11.36
N TRP A 113 0.97 11.55 11.10
CA TRP A 113 1.27 10.28 10.45
C TRP A 113 1.43 10.50 8.95
N SER A 114 2.65 10.34 8.42
CA SER A 114 2.88 10.38 6.98
C SER A 114 2.14 9.24 6.28
N ARG A 115 1.38 9.57 5.23
CA ARG A 115 0.67 8.58 4.40
C ARG A 115 1.64 7.55 3.80
N LEU A 116 2.76 8.03 3.27
CA LEU A 116 3.74 7.21 2.56
C LEU A 116 4.36 6.16 3.48
N HIS A 117 4.65 6.54 4.73
CA HIS A 117 5.22 5.62 5.73
C HIS A 117 4.27 4.46 6.07
N ASN A 118 2.97 4.65 5.88
CA ASN A 118 1.95 3.68 6.26
C ASN A 118 1.42 2.86 5.07
N ILE A 119 2.02 3.02 3.88
CA ILE A 119 1.72 2.17 2.73
C ILE A 119 2.33 0.77 2.92
N PRO A 120 1.57 -0.31 2.71
CA PRO A 120 2.11 -1.67 2.73
C PRO A 120 3.31 -1.82 1.79
N GLY A 121 4.35 -2.50 2.27
CA GLY A 121 5.59 -2.70 1.51
C GLY A 121 6.55 -1.51 1.49
N ILE A 122 6.16 -0.31 1.94
CA ILE A 122 7.08 0.81 2.13
C ILE A 122 7.74 0.70 3.50
N CYS A 123 9.05 0.47 3.56
CA CYS A 123 9.77 0.27 4.82
C CYS A 123 10.82 1.36 5.10
N VAL A 124 10.90 2.36 4.23
CA VAL A 124 11.89 3.44 4.28
C VAL A 124 11.22 4.81 4.15
N CYS A 125 11.84 5.81 4.76
CA CYS A 125 11.49 7.21 4.56
C CYS A 125 12.21 7.72 3.31
N LEU A 126 11.47 8.24 2.33
CA LEU A 126 12.08 8.83 1.13
C LEU A 126 12.76 10.18 1.40
N LEU A 127 12.40 10.88 2.48
CA LEU A 127 13.03 12.17 2.83
C LEU A 127 14.39 11.99 3.47
N HIS A 128 14.50 11.01 4.39
CA HIS A 128 15.71 10.79 5.19
C HIS A 128 16.51 9.55 4.79
N ASN A 129 16.03 8.80 3.78
CA ASN A 129 16.62 7.56 3.30
C ASN A 129 16.96 6.59 4.45
N SER A 130 16.03 6.45 5.39
CA SER A 130 16.21 5.71 6.64
C SER A 130 15.07 4.73 6.87
N TYR A 131 15.31 3.66 7.62
CA TYR A 131 14.26 2.69 7.91
C TYR A 131 13.17 3.29 8.79
N LEU A 132 11.92 3.01 8.44
CA LEU A 132 10.77 3.39 9.25
C LEU A 132 10.71 2.55 10.52
N LEU A 133 10.32 3.18 11.62
CA LEU A 133 10.10 2.53 12.91
C LEU A 133 8.62 2.32 13.16
N GLU A 134 8.29 1.26 13.88
CA GLU A 134 6.93 1.02 14.39
C GLU A 134 6.69 1.85 15.67
N SER A 135 5.51 2.46 15.75
CA SER A 135 5.03 3.15 16.95
C SER A 135 4.33 2.19 17.91
N SER A 136 3.84 2.69 19.05
CA SER A 136 2.93 1.95 19.92
C SER A 136 1.48 1.94 19.45
N VAL A 137 1.15 2.64 18.35
CA VAL A 137 -0.23 2.85 17.89
C VAL A 137 -0.62 1.78 16.89
N LEU A 138 -1.66 1.01 17.19
CA LEU A 138 -2.20 -0.01 16.29
C LEU A 138 -2.84 0.65 15.06
N VAL A 139 -2.60 0.06 13.89
CA VAL A 139 -3.23 0.47 12.64
C VAL A 139 -4.74 0.24 12.66
N GLN A 140 -5.14 -0.94 13.15
CA GLN A 140 -6.54 -1.31 13.34
C GLN A 140 -6.77 -1.57 14.83
N ALA A 141 -7.66 -0.80 15.43
CA ALA A 141 -8.04 -0.96 16.81
C ALA A 141 -9.56 -0.87 16.97
N GLN A 142 -10.10 -1.75 17.81
CA GLN A 142 -11.47 -1.64 18.29
C GLN A 142 -11.48 -0.69 19.49
N ASN A 143 -12.42 0.27 19.50
CA ASN A 143 -12.69 1.14 20.65
C ASN A 143 -11.55 2.07 21.13
N ILE A 144 -10.50 2.30 20.32
CA ILE A 144 -9.42 3.26 20.66
C ILE A 144 -9.69 4.62 20.00
N GLU A 145 -9.40 5.71 20.71
CA GLU A 145 -9.39 7.06 20.15
C GLU A 145 -8.29 7.23 19.09
N TYR A 146 -8.44 8.20 18.18
CA TYR A 146 -7.35 8.49 17.25
C TYR A 146 -6.15 9.01 18.05
N GLN A 147 -4.97 8.41 17.86
CA GLN A 147 -3.76 8.83 18.56
C GLN A 147 -2.85 9.62 17.63
N ALA A 148 -2.38 10.77 18.11
CA ALA A 148 -1.45 11.61 17.38
C ALA A 148 -0.04 11.00 17.32
N ALA A 149 0.72 11.38 16.31
CA ALA A 149 2.15 11.11 16.26
C ALA A 149 2.87 12.08 17.18
N ASN A 150 3.47 11.59 18.27
CA ASN A 150 4.21 12.41 19.23
C ASN A 150 5.33 11.61 19.88
N LEU A 151 6.15 12.25 20.72
CA LEU A 151 7.29 11.58 21.36
C LEU A 151 6.90 10.42 22.29
N GLU A 152 5.66 10.37 22.78
CA GLU A 152 5.18 9.28 23.64
C GLU A 152 4.74 8.05 22.83
N THR A 153 4.03 8.26 21.72
CA THR A 153 3.54 7.19 20.83
C THR A 153 4.63 6.71 19.87
N CYS A 154 5.54 7.59 19.48
CA CYS A 154 6.65 7.35 18.57
C CYS A 154 7.97 7.15 19.34
N ARG A 155 7.98 6.25 20.32
CA ARG A 155 9.22 5.89 21.03
C ARG A 155 10.10 5.04 20.12
N ALA A 156 11.30 5.52 19.83
CA ALA A 156 12.31 4.74 19.15
C ALA A 156 12.85 3.63 20.08
N SER A 157 12.17 2.50 20.21
CA SER A 157 12.75 1.31 20.83
C SER A 157 13.52 0.51 19.79
N GLN A 158 14.87 0.61 19.85
CA GLN A 158 15.99 -0.18 19.28
C GLN A 158 15.67 -1.32 18.28
N LYS A 159 16.43 -1.63 17.22
CA LYS A 159 17.84 -1.47 16.81
C LYS A 159 17.86 -1.01 15.34
N LYS A 160 18.90 -0.29 14.89
CA LYS A 160 19.18 -0.15 13.45
C LYS A 160 19.20 -1.55 12.84
N ALA A 161 18.31 -1.81 11.90
CA ALA A 161 18.49 -2.92 10.98
C ALA A 161 19.88 -2.78 10.35
N LEU A 162 20.76 -3.73 10.63
CA LEU A 162 22.04 -3.89 9.91
C LEU A 162 21.71 -4.49 8.56
N ASP A 163 21.13 -3.68 7.69
CA ASP A 163 21.04 -3.99 6.28
C ASP A 163 22.17 -3.29 5.55
N ASP A 164 22.67 -3.92 4.51
CA ASP A 164 23.61 -3.30 3.61
C ASP A 164 22.97 -2.10 2.88
N GLN A 165 23.81 -1.16 2.45
CA GLN A 165 23.37 0.01 1.69
C GLN A 165 22.65 -0.36 0.39
N LYS A 166 22.92 -1.55 -0.17
CA LYS A 166 22.27 -2.05 -1.38
C LYS A 166 20.78 -2.32 -1.13
N THR A 167 20.43 -2.96 -0.03
CA THR A 167 19.04 -3.25 0.35
C THR A 167 18.27 -1.97 0.57
N LEU A 168 18.86 -1.01 1.30
CA LEU A 168 18.28 0.31 1.53
C LEU A 168 18.01 1.04 0.19
N HIS A 169 18.97 0.99 -0.74
CA HIS A 169 18.81 1.59 -2.06
C HIS A 169 17.66 0.97 -2.87
N ILE A 170 17.54 -0.36 -2.89
CA ILE A 170 16.44 -1.05 -3.60
C ILE A 170 15.09 -0.72 -2.95
N LEU A 171 15.02 -0.65 -1.62
CA LEU A 171 13.82 -0.23 -0.89
C LEU A 171 13.40 1.20 -1.23
N SER A 172 14.36 2.13 -1.29
CA SER A 172 14.11 3.53 -1.66
C SER A 172 13.63 3.65 -3.10
N ASN A 173 14.28 2.97 -4.05
CA ASN A 173 13.85 2.94 -5.45
C ASN A 173 12.41 2.40 -5.60
N PHE A 174 12.08 1.31 -4.91
CA PHE A 174 10.72 0.77 -4.92
C PHE A 174 9.71 1.76 -4.32
N ALA A 175 10.06 2.42 -3.21
CA ALA A 175 9.19 3.41 -2.59
C ALA A 175 8.94 4.64 -3.47
N GLU A 176 9.95 5.08 -4.24
CA GLU A 176 9.79 6.13 -5.25
C GLU A 176 8.86 5.71 -6.40
N GLU A 177 9.01 4.48 -6.92
CA GLU A 177 8.10 3.95 -7.95
C GLU A 177 6.64 3.91 -7.46
N VAL A 178 6.42 3.47 -6.21
CA VAL A 178 5.08 3.45 -5.59
C VAL A 178 4.53 4.87 -5.43
N GLN A 179 5.33 5.81 -4.93
CA GLN A 179 4.90 7.20 -4.80
C GLN A 179 4.55 7.82 -6.17
N ARG A 180 5.36 7.55 -7.19
CA ARG A 180 5.14 8.03 -8.56
C ARG A 180 3.83 7.51 -9.12
N VAL A 181 3.61 6.19 -9.09
CA VAL A 181 2.40 5.59 -9.68
C VAL A 181 1.11 6.06 -8.99
N MET A 182 1.13 6.28 -7.67
CA MET A 182 -0.02 6.82 -6.94
C MET A 182 -0.42 8.24 -7.39
N ASN A 183 0.55 9.00 -7.88
CA ASN A 183 0.37 10.37 -8.37
C ASN A 183 0.13 10.41 -9.89
N THR A 184 0.22 9.28 -10.60
CA THR A 184 -0.12 9.22 -12.03
C THR A 184 -1.62 9.00 -12.24
N ASN A 185 -2.17 9.63 -13.28
CA ASN A 185 -3.52 9.37 -13.75
C ASN A 185 -3.49 8.23 -14.75
N PHE A 186 -3.66 7.01 -14.26
CA PHE A 186 -3.81 5.81 -15.07
C PHE A 186 -5.16 5.15 -14.81
N SER A 187 -5.89 4.83 -15.88
CA SER A 187 -7.15 4.08 -15.81
C SER A 187 -6.85 2.58 -15.95
N PHE A 188 -7.07 1.84 -14.86
CA PHE A 188 -6.81 0.40 -14.84
C PHE A 188 -7.93 -0.37 -15.55
N LYS A 189 -7.55 -1.23 -16.51
CA LYS A 189 -8.47 -1.94 -17.40
C LYS A 189 -8.99 -3.27 -16.83
N GLY A 190 -8.72 -3.57 -15.56
CA GLY A 190 -9.15 -4.79 -14.88
C GLY A 190 -8.10 -5.91 -14.87
N LEU A 191 -8.34 -6.95 -14.06
CA LEU A 191 -7.36 -8.00 -13.79
C LEU A 191 -7.16 -8.98 -14.96
N ALA A 192 -8.18 -9.18 -15.81
CA ALA A 192 -8.01 -9.95 -17.04
C ALA A 192 -7.02 -9.27 -18.00
N TRP A 193 -7.09 -7.93 -18.10
CA TRP A 193 -6.10 -7.14 -18.84
C TRP A 193 -4.71 -7.25 -18.20
N LEU A 194 -4.62 -7.16 -16.86
CA LEU A 194 -3.35 -7.30 -16.14
C LEU A 194 -2.71 -8.68 -16.39
N ARG A 195 -3.50 -9.76 -16.31
CA ARG A 195 -3.04 -11.12 -16.61
C ARG A 195 -2.49 -11.22 -18.03
N LYS A 196 -3.20 -10.66 -19.02
CA LYS A 196 -2.73 -10.63 -20.41
C LYS A 196 -1.36 -9.93 -20.52
N LYS A 197 -1.19 -8.78 -19.87
CA LYS A 197 0.11 -8.06 -19.82
C LYS A 197 1.21 -8.89 -19.18
N TYR A 198 0.93 -9.62 -18.10
CA TYR A 198 1.91 -10.54 -17.52
C TYR A 198 2.33 -11.63 -18.52
N LEU A 199 1.37 -12.26 -19.20
CA LEU A 199 1.67 -13.29 -20.20
C LEU A 199 2.54 -12.75 -21.35
N GLU A 200 2.27 -11.53 -21.82
CA GLU A 200 3.08 -10.83 -22.82
C GLU A 200 4.52 -10.65 -22.32
N CYS A 201 4.71 -10.02 -21.16
CA CYS A 201 6.05 -9.78 -20.60
C CYS A 201 6.81 -11.07 -20.28
N LEU A 202 6.13 -12.11 -19.79
CA LEU A 202 6.74 -13.42 -19.52
C LEU A 202 7.20 -14.11 -20.81
N THR A 203 6.46 -13.93 -21.91
CA THR A 203 6.85 -14.45 -23.23
C THR A 203 8.07 -13.69 -23.78
N GLU A 204 8.04 -12.35 -23.74
CA GLU A 204 9.15 -11.50 -24.18
C GLU A 204 10.46 -11.82 -23.43
N LYS A 205 10.38 -12.05 -22.12
CA LYS A 205 11.53 -12.42 -21.27
C LYS A 205 11.87 -13.90 -21.30
N SER A 206 11.22 -14.70 -22.15
CA SER A 206 11.48 -16.15 -22.30
C SER A 206 11.27 -16.97 -21.02
N TYR A 207 10.41 -16.52 -20.11
CA TYR A 207 9.94 -17.32 -18.97
C TYR A 207 8.76 -18.21 -19.34
N LEU A 208 7.99 -17.82 -20.35
CA LEU A 208 6.80 -18.52 -20.79
C LEU A 208 6.91 -18.86 -22.28
N LYS A 209 6.60 -20.11 -22.62
CA LYS A 209 6.49 -20.58 -24.00
C LYS A 209 5.05 -20.99 -24.26
N VAL A 210 4.50 -20.52 -25.37
CA VAL A 210 3.20 -20.96 -25.86
C VAL A 210 3.44 -21.93 -27.01
N SER A 211 3.02 -23.17 -26.84
CA SER A 211 3.08 -24.18 -27.90
C SER A 211 2.07 -23.88 -29.01
N LYS A 212 2.25 -24.48 -30.19
CA LYS A 212 1.31 -24.38 -31.32
C LYS A 212 -0.11 -24.86 -30.99
N THR A 213 -0.27 -25.68 -29.94
CA THR A 213 -1.57 -26.20 -29.48
C THR A 213 -2.21 -25.34 -28.37
N GLY A 214 -1.60 -24.21 -28.02
CA GLY A 214 -2.08 -23.32 -26.96
C GLY A 214 -1.69 -23.73 -25.54
N LYS A 215 -0.97 -24.85 -25.37
CA LYS A 215 -0.40 -25.23 -24.06
C LYS A 215 0.66 -24.21 -23.66
N VAL A 216 0.48 -23.63 -22.49
CA VAL A 216 1.41 -22.69 -21.84
C VAL A 216 2.39 -23.49 -21.00
N ASP A 217 3.69 -23.27 -21.23
CA ASP A 217 4.78 -23.82 -20.44
C ASP A 217 5.51 -22.67 -19.75
N PHE A 218 5.30 -22.53 -18.44
CA PHE A 218 5.88 -21.48 -17.62
C PHE A 218 7.05 -22.04 -16.81
N ASN A 219 8.26 -21.53 -17.06
CA ASN A 219 9.45 -21.87 -16.30
C ASN A 219 9.47 -21.11 -14.97
N TYR A 220 8.64 -21.59 -14.04
CA TYR A 220 8.46 -21.00 -12.73
C TYR A 220 9.76 -20.99 -11.91
N GLN A 221 10.59 -22.03 -11.98
CA GLN A 221 11.84 -22.11 -11.22
C GLN A 221 12.80 -21.00 -11.61
N LYS A 222 13.01 -20.83 -12.93
CA LYS A 222 13.85 -19.74 -13.45
C LYS A 222 13.28 -18.38 -13.06
N PHE A 223 11.97 -18.18 -13.22
CA PHE A 223 11.33 -16.92 -12.87
C PHE A 223 11.51 -16.57 -11.38
N THR A 224 11.26 -17.53 -10.48
CA THR A 224 11.39 -17.32 -9.04
C THR A 224 12.84 -17.06 -8.64
N ASN A 225 13.81 -17.77 -9.21
CA ASN A 225 15.23 -17.52 -8.96
C ASN A 225 15.65 -16.11 -9.38
N ASP A 226 15.33 -15.72 -10.63
CA ASP A 226 15.67 -14.39 -11.16
C ASP A 226 14.99 -13.27 -10.34
N PHE A 227 13.74 -13.49 -9.89
CA PHE A 227 13.01 -12.55 -9.05
C PHE A 227 13.66 -12.36 -7.66
N ILE A 228 14.08 -13.46 -7.03
CA ILE A 228 14.78 -13.43 -5.74
C ILE A 228 16.17 -12.80 -5.89
N GLU A 229 16.90 -13.09 -6.96
CA GLU A 229 18.20 -12.51 -7.25
C GLU A 229 18.12 -11.00 -7.48
N TYR A 230 17.11 -10.55 -8.24
CA TYR A 230 16.90 -9.13 -8.54
C TYR A 230 16.67 -8.29 -7.28
N TYR A 231 15.76 -8.74 -6.41
CA TYR A 231 15.42 -7.98 -5.20
C TYR A 231 16.34 -8.26 -4.01
N GLY A 232 16.84 -9.49 -3.91
CA GLY A 232 17.54 -9.98 -2.73
C GLY A 232 16.61 -10.40 -1.60
N VAL A 233 17.05 -11.41 -0.84
CA VAL A 233 16.27 -12.01 0.25
C VAL A 233 15.96 -11.00 1.37
N ASN A 234 16.92 -10.11 1.70
CA ASN A 234 16.75 -9.10 2.75
C ASN A 234 15.63 -8.11 2.42
N PHE A 235 15.57 -7.65 1.16
CA PHE A 235 14.50 -6.79 0.68
C PHE A 235 13.14 -7.49 0.77
N LEU A 236 13.04 -8.72 0.23
CA LEU A 236 11.77 -9.47 0.19
C LEU A 236 11.25 -9.77 1.60
N ASN A 237 12.14 -10.13 2.53
CA ASN A 237 11.80 -10.35 3.93
C ASN A 237 11.21 -9.10 4.61
N ARG A 238 11.60 -7.90 4.18
CA ARG A 238 11.07 -6.65 4.75
C ARG A 238 9.75 -6.21 4.15
N ILE A 239 9.62 -6.34 2.83
CA ILE A 239 8.42 -5.86 2.14
C ILE A 239 7.26 -6.81 2.36
N HIS A 240 7.51 -8.12 2.29
CA HIS A 240 6.44 -9.11 2.30
C HIS A 240 6.93 -10.47 2.85
N PRO A 241 6.98 -10.65 4.17
CA PRO A 241 7.54 -11.84 4.81
C PRO A 241 6.95 -13.18 4.31
N LEU A 242 5.65 -13.27 3.99
CA LEU A 242 5.07 -14.53 3.49
C LEU A 242 5.44 -14.85 2.03
N LEU A 243 6.10 -13.94 1.30
CA LEU A 243 6.67 -14.31 -0.01
C LEU A 243 7.75 -15.35 0.17
N LYS A 244 8.38 -15.49 1.34
CA LYS A 244 9.48 -16.43 1.56
C LYS A 244 9.06 -17.90 1.53
N ASP A 245 7.99 -18.27 2.22
CA ASP A 245 7.68 -19.69 2.47
C ASP A 245 6.96 -20.37 1.30
N ARG A 246 6.36 -19.58 0.39
CA ARG A 246 5.62 -20.07 -0.79
C ARG A 246 5.81 -19.19 -2.01
N THR A 247 7.03 -18.66 -2.22
CA THR A 247 7.32 -17.68 -3.30
C THR A 247 6.81 -18.15 -4.64
N GLU A 248 7.17 -19.37 -5.03
CA GLU A 248 6.86 -19.92 -6.34
C GLU A 248 5.35 -20.04 -6.60
N ALA A 249 4.63 -20.74 -5.72
CA ALA A 249 3.19 -20.95 -5.86
C ALA A 249 2.43 -19.61 -5.82
N TYR A 250 2.87 -18.70 -4.94
CA TYR A 250 2.24 -17.40 -4.78
C TYR A 250 2.46 -16.49 -6.00
N LEU A 251 3.70 -16.37 -6.50
CA LEU A 251 4.00 -15.58 -7.70
C LEU A 251 3.30 -16.16 -8.93
N THR A 252 3.31 -17.48 -9.09
CA THR A 252 2.61 -18.16 -10.18
C THR A 252 1.12 -17.85 -10.15
N HIS A 253 0.51 -17.86 -8.97
CA HIS A 253 -0.88 -17.50 -8.78
C HIS A 253 -1.16 -16.03 -9.15
N CYS A 254 -0.34 -15.09 -8.67
CA CYS A 254 -0.44 -13.68 -9.02
C CYS A 254 -0.25 -13.39 -10.52
N LEU A 255 0.54 -14.18 -11.23
CA LEU A 255 0.81 -13.99 -12.66
C LEU A 255 -0.26 -14.62 -13.54
N LEU A 256 -0.70 -15.83 -13.19
CA LEU A 256 -1.49 -16.68 -14.08
C LEU A 256 -2.97 -16.82 -13.67
N ALA A 257 -3.36 -16.36 -12.48
CA ALA A 257 -4.72 -16.50 -11.94
C ALA A 257 -5.24 -15.26 -11.20
N CYS A 258 -4.60 -14.10 -11.35
CA CYS A 258 -5.01 -12.88 -10.64
C CYS A 258 -6.43 -12.40 -10.96
N ASP A 259 -6.97 -12.77 -12.13
CA ASP A 259 -8.33 -12.44 -12.57
C ASP A 259 -9.43 -13.27 -11.89
N ILE A 260 -9.06 -14.33 -11.18
CA ILE A 260 -9.97 -15.18 -10.42
C ILE A 260 -10.12 -14.69 -8.96
N GLU A 261 -9.11 -13.97 -8.46
CA GLU A 261 -9.07 -13.56 -7.07
C GLU A 261 -10.06 -12.46 -6.72
N ILE A 262 -10.66 -12.54 -5.54
CA ILE A 262 -11.50 -11.46 -5.02
C ILE A 262 -10.64 -10.38 -4.40
N LYS A 263 -9.49 -10.73 -3.80
CA LYS A 263 -8.60 -9.81 -3.11
C LYS A 263 -7.35 -9.53 -3.93
N ILE A 264 -6.83 -8.31 -3.81
CA ILE A 264 -5.66 -7.86 -4.58
C ILE A 264 -4.51 -7.59 -3.63
N ASP A 265 -3.44 -8.38 -3.75
CA ASP A 265 -2.15 -8.02 -3.17
C ASP A 265 -1.42 -7.03 -4.08
N ARG A 266 -1.64 -5.76 -3.80
CA ARG A 266 -1.03 -4.65 -4.55
C ARG A 266 0.48 -4.64 -4.43
N VAL A 267 1.03 -5.02 -3.27
CA VAL A 267 2.49 -4.98 -3.07
C VAL A 267 3.16 -5.96 -4.01
N THR A 268 2.69 -7.22 -4.03
CA THR A 268 3.25 -8.24 -4.91
C THR A 268 3.06 -7.89 -6.38
N HIS A 269 1.89 -7.37 -6.79
CA HIS A 269 1.71 -6.94 -8.18
C HIS A 269 2.64 -5.79 -8.56
N LEU A 270 2.85 -4.80 -7.69
CA LEU A 270 3.77 -3.70 -7.95
C LEU A 270 5.23 -4.19 -8.05
N LEU A 271 5.63 -5.16 -7.22
CA LEU A 271 6.94 -5.81 -7.33
C LEU A 271 7.11 -6.57 -8.66
N LEU A 272 6.08 -7.32 -9.09
CA LEU A 272 6.07 -8.05 -10.35
C LEU A 272 6.16 -7.11 -11.55
N MET A 273 5.38 -6.02 -11.55
CA MET A 273 5.41 -5.00 -12.60
C MET A 273 6.79 -4.36 -12.71
N ASN A 274 7.36 -3.97 -11.57
CA ASN A 274 8.69 -3.37 -11.52
C ASN A 274 9.77 -4.36 -12.00
N PHE A 275 9.70 -5.64 -11.61
CA PHE A 275 10.64 -6.66 -12.08
C PHE A 275 10.51 -6.92 -13.60
N LEU A 276 9.29 -7.01 -14.12
CA LEU A 276 9.02 -7.34 -15.52
C LEU A 276 9.29 -6.18 -16.48
N ALA A 277 9.11 -4.93 -16.05
CA ALA A 277 9.24 -3.76 -16.93
C ALA A 277 10.31 -2.75 -16.49
N SER A 278 11.05 -3.04 -15.42
CA SER A 278 12.01 -2.12 -14.76
C SER A 278 11.41 -0.80 -14.25
N SER A 279 10.09 -0.62 -14.36
CA SER A 279 9.33 0.48 -13.80
C SER A 279 7.85 0.13 -13.80
N ILE A 280 7.16 0.47 -12.71
CA ILE A 280 5.72 0.25 -12.55
C ILE A 280 4.94 1.12 -13.53
N THR A 281 5.35 2.39 -13.66
CA THR A 281 4.69 3.34 -14.56
C THR A 281 4.78 2.86 -16.01
N ASN A 282 5.96 2.39 -16.44
CA ASN A 282 6.15 1.86 -17.79
C ASN A 282 5.32 0.59 -18.05
N PHE A 283 5.18 -0.29 -17.05
CA PHE A 283 4.33 -1.47 -17.17
C PHE A 283 2.87 -1.07 -17.43
N LEU A 284 2.35 -0.10 -16.66
CA LEU A 284 0.96 0.32 -16.76
C LEU A 284 0.69 1.15 -18.02
N SER A 285 1.65 1.97 -18.48
CA SER A 285 1.47 2.86 -19.63
C SER A 285 1.55 2.16 -20.99
N LYS A 286 2.22 1.00 -21.10
CA LYS A 286 2.32 0.24 -22.36
C LYS A 286 0.94 -0.34 -22.72
N ALA A 287 0.30 0.27 -23.72
CA ALA A 287 -1.01 -0.16 -24.27
C ALA A 287 -0.97 -1.61 -24.77
#